data_AF-A0A8C9S704-F1
#
_entry.id   AF-A0A8C9S704-F1
#
_cell.length_a   1.000
_cell.length_b   1.000
_cell.length_c   1.000
_cell.angle_alpha   90.00
_cell.angle_beta   90.00
_cell.angle_gamma   90.00
#
_symmetry.space_group_name_H-M   'P 1'
#
loop_
_entity.id
_entity.type
_entity.pdbx_description
1 polymer ?
#
loop_
_entity_poly.entity_id
_entity_poly.type
_entity_poly.pdbx_seq_one_letter_code
_entity_poly.pdbx_strand_id
1 'polypeptide(L)'
;MEPSCVRSAMAMGLSSKKTSSRSIAVERKNLITVCRFSVKTLLEKYTTEPIDDSSEEFVNFAAILEHILSHRFKGNAAGPGSWFSHDGQRSFWDYIRLACRKVPNNCIASIENIENINTSRAKGRAWVRVALMEKRLSEYIATALRDTRTTRRFYDDGAIMLREEATVLTGMLIGLSAIDFSFCLKGEVLDGKIGAVIDYTPYLKFTQSYDYLSDEEDRRSLDSSTSDDSIPEHPYIPLVTDEESWSNKCRKLEQKFKIVYAQKGYLEELVRLRESQLKNLETENKRLSLRLEEVLQQSQQEKKELEGIVLELQTNLRFQELGKENGFERDDLKKKKTHNFFYMLEGIQQL
;
A
#
# COMPACT_ATOMS: atom_id res chain seq x y z
N MET A 1 36.25 -5.52 44.16
CA MET A 1 35.22 -6.47 44.62
C MET A 1 33.96 -6.17 43.83
N GLU A 2 33.71 -6.96 42.79
CA GLU A 2 32.42 -6.97 42.09
C GLU A 2 31.35 -7.66 42.94
N PRO A 3 30.07 -7.36 42.74
CA PRO A 3 29.01 -8.32 42.93
C PRO A 3 28.34 -8.71 41.60
N SER A 4 28.16 -10.02 41.50
CA SER A 4 27.73 -10.84 40.38
C SER A 4 26.39 -10.49 39.74
N CYS A 5 26.37 -10.59 38.42
CA CYS A 5 25.21 -10.74 37.56
C CYS A 5 24.44 -12.05 37.84
N VAL A 6 23.15 -11.97 38.12
CA VAL A 6 22.22 -13.10 38.00
C VAL A 6 21.36 -12.88 36.75
N ARG A 7 21.68 -13.62 35.68
CA ARG A 7 20.89 -13.68 34.45
C ARG A 7 19.61 -14.47 34.72
N SER A 8 18.46 -13.81 34.63
CA SER A 8 17.17 -14.48 34.43
C SER A 8 16.89 -14.54 32.93
N ALA A 9 16.93 -15.75 32.37
CA ALA A 9 16.74 -16.00 30.95
C ALA A 9 15.29 -15.71 30.53
N MET A 10 15.14 -14.93 29.47
CA MET A 10 13.86 -14.49 28.93
C MET A 10 13.09 -15.63 28.24
N ALA A 11 11.91 -15.97 28.76
CA ALA A 11 10.86 -16.70 28.06
C ALA A 11 10.05 -15.74 27.16
N MET A 12 10.65 -15.20 26.09
CA MET A 12 9.99 -14.22 25.19
C MET A 12 9.39 -14.82 23.90
N GLY A 13 9.53 -16.13 23.67
CA GLY A 13 9.16 -16.75 22.38
C GLY A 13 7.67 -17.05 22.15
N LEU A 14 6.86 -17.14 23.22
CA LEU A 14 5.47 -17.62 23.12
C LEU A 14 4.40 -16.52 23.21
N SER A 15 4.70 -15.37 23.83
CA SER A 15 3.75 -14.25 23.97
C SER A 15 3.62 -13.45 22.67
N SER A 16 4.73 -13.25 21.93
CA SER A 16 4.80 -12.45 20.70
C SER A 16 3.95 -13.03 19.54
N LYS A 17 3.88 -14.36 19.42
CA LYS A 17 3.03 -15.01 18.40
C LYS A 17 1.53 -14.83 18.66
N LYS A 18 1.11 -14.87 19.93
CA LYS A 18 -0.30 -14.69 20.35
C LYS A 18 -0.78 -13.24 20.25
N THR A 19 0.11 -12.27 20.42
CA THR A 19 -0.22 -10.84 20.22
C THR A 19 -0.26 -10.50 18.73
N SER A 20 0.67 -11.04 17.93
CA SER A 20 0.67 -10.93 16.47
C SER A 20 -0.59 -11.54 15.85
N SER A 21 -1.01 -12.75 16.28
CA SER A 21 -2.23 -13.38 15.75
C SER A 21 -3.51 -12.60 16.09
N ARG A 22 -3.59 -12.02 17.29
CA ARG A 22 -4.69 -11.14 17.70
C ARG A 22 -4.72 -9.86 16.87
N SER A 23 -3.57 -9.25 16.61
CA SER A 23 -3.43 -8.07 15.74
C SER A 23 -3.98 -8.35 14.35
N ILE A 24 -3.63 -9.49 13.75
CA ILE A 24 -4.10 -9.87 12.41
C ILE A 24 -5.62 -10.08 12.40
N ALA A 25 -6.18 -10.73 13.42
CA ALA A 25 -7.63 -10.93 13.49
C ALA A 25 -8.40 -9.60 13.60
N VAL A 26 -7.86 -8.64 14.35
CA VAL A 26 -8.44 -7.28 14.45
C VAL A 26 -8.35 -6.56 13.10
N GLU A 27 -7.20 -6.62 12.42
CA GLU A 27 -7.03 -6.02 11.10
C GLU A 27 -8.04 -6.55 10.08
N ARG A 28 -8.22 -7.88 10.01
CA ARG A 28 -9.24 -8.51 9.15
C ARG A 28 -10.65 -8.00 9.46
N LYS A 29 -11.02 -8.01 10.74
CA LYS A 29 -12.35 -7.54 11.17
C LYS A 29 -12.57 -6.07 10.82
N ASN A 30 -11.55 -5.23 11.00
CA ASN A 30 -11.62 -3.81 10.70
C ASN A 30 -11.80 -3.57 9.19
N LEU A 31 -11.01 -4.23 8.34
CA LEU A 31 -11.11 -4.10 6.89
C LEU A 31 -12.48 -4.57 6.36
N ILE A 32 -12.98 -5.70 6.85
CA ILE A 32 -14.33 -6.18 6.47
C ILE A 32 -15.43 -5.24 6.96
N THR A 33 -15.29 -4.69 8.17
CA THR A 33 -16.28 -3.75 8.73
C THR A 33 -16.33 -2.46 7.93
N VAL A 34 -15.17 -1.90 7.59
CA VAL A 34 -15.07 -0.70 6.77
C VAL A 34 -15.56 -0.95 5.34
N CYS A 35 -15.28 -2.13 4.77
CA CYS A 35 -15.84 -2.53 3.48
C CYS A 35 -17.37 -2.59 3.51
N ARG A 36 -17.96 -3.14 4.59
CA ARG A 36 -19.42 -3.16 4.77
C ARG A 36 -20.02 -1.77 4.74
N PHE A 37 -19.43 -0.84 5.50
CA PHE A 37 -19.91 0.55 5.51
C PHE A 37 -19.72 1.22 4.16
N SER A 38 -18.59 1.02 3.50
CA SER A 38 -18.32 1.56 2.17
C SER A 38 -19.34 1.08 1.12
N VAL A 39 -19.64 -0.23 1.10
CA VAL A 39 -20.68 -0.80 0.23
C VAL A 39 -22.05 -0.20 0.56
N LYS A 40 -22.40 -0.06 1.85
CA LYS A 40 -23.65 0.57 2.27
C LYS A 40 -23.75 2.02 1.79
N THR A 41 -22.69 2.81 1.93
CA THR A 41 -22.67 4.21 1.46
C THR A 41 -22.82 4.30 -0.06
N LEU A 42 -22.17 3.40 -0.82
CA LEU A 42 -22.36 3.32 -2.28
C LEU A 42 -23.82 2.97 -2.64
N LEU A 43 -24.44 2.06 -1.90
CA LEU A 43 -25.85 1.68 -2.06
C LEU A 43 -26.83 2.79 -1.66
N GLU A 44 -26.47 3.66 -0.72
CA GLU A 44 -27.32 4.80 -0.35
C GLU A 44 -27.19 5.97 -1.32
N LYS A 45 -26.01 6.11 -1.97
CA LYS A 45 -25.71 7.22 -2.88
C LYS A 45 -26.33 7.05 -4.26
N TYR A 46 -26.44 5.82 -4.78
CA TYR A 46 -26.98 5.61 -6.13
C TYR A 46 -28.45 6.08 -6.15
N THR A 47 -28.71 7.21 -6.82
CA THR A 47 -30.04 7.83 -6.76
C THR A 47 -30.60 8.17 -8.14
N THR A 48 -29.79 8.17 -9.20
CA THR A 48 -30.24 8.14 -10.61
C THR A 48 -29.06 8.15 -11.58
N GLU A 49 -27.93 8.73 -11.19
CA GLU A 49 -26.73 8.84 -12.03
C GLU A 49 -25.72 7.71 -11.76
N PRO A 50 -24.99 7.27 -12.79
CA PRO A 50 -23.96 6.26 -12.62
C PRO A 50 -22.79 6.80 -11.79
N ILE A 51 -22.21 5.96 -10.94
CA ILE A 51 -21.04 6.31 -10.13
C ILE A 51 -19.78 6.26 -11.00
N ASP A 52 -18.99 7.32 -11.00
CA ASP A 52 -17.76 7.46 -11.79
C ASP A 52 -16.48 7.52 -10.94
N ASP A 53 -15.33 7.71 -11.60
CA ASP A 53 -14.00 7.75 -10.97
C ASP A 53 -13.77 8.98 -10.07
N SER A 54 -14.65 9.98 -10.10
CA SER A 54 -14.55 11.19 -9.27
C SER A 54 -15.22 11.03 -7.89
N SER A 55 -16.07 10.01 -7.73
CA SER A 55 -16.80 9.79 -6.47
C SER A 55 -15.87 9.35 -5.34
N GLU A 56 -15.76 10.15 -4.29
CA GLU A 56 -14.91 9.86 -3.11
C GLU A 56 -15.24 8.51 -2.46
N GLU A 57 -16.53 8.15 -2.42
CA GLU A 57 -17.05 6.88 -1.89
C GLU A 57 -16.55 5.69 -2.72
N PHE A 58 -16.51 5.82 -4.04
CA PHE A 58 -15.94 4.80 -4.91
C PHE A 58 -14.41 4.73 -4.75
N VAL A 59 -13.72 5.87 -4.75
CA VAL A 59 -12.27 5.92 -4.56
C VAL A 59 -11.88 5.21 -3.25
N ASN A 60 -12.62 5.48 -2.17
CA ASN A 60 -12.40 4.84 -0.89
C ASN A 60 -12.75 3.35 -0.92
N PHE A 61 -13.88 2.96 -1.54
CA PHE A 61 -14.24 1.55 -1.74
C PHE A 61 -13.15 0.78 -2.49
N ALA A 62 -12.67 1.32 -3.61
CA ALA A 62 -11.63 0.70 -4.42
C ALA A 62 -10.34 0.53 -3.61
N ALA A 63 -9.98 1.52 -2.78
CA ALA A 63 -8.85 1.42 -1.86
C ALA A 63 -9.06 0.30 -0.83
N ILE A 64 -10.23 0.23 -0.18
CA ILE A 64 -10.56 -0.82 0.79
C ILE A 64 -10.49 -2.21 0.15
N LEU A 65 -11.03 -2.36 -1.06
CA LEU A 65 -10.99 -3.62 -1.79
C LEU A 65 -9.55 -4.01 -2.18
N GLU A 66 -8.72 -3.07 -2.63
CA GLU A 66 -7.29 -3.31 -2.92
C GLU A 66 -6.56 -3.79 -1.65
N HIS A 67 -6.81 -3.18 -0.50
CA HIS A 67 -6.24 -3.60 0.78
C HIS A 67 -6.69 -5.01 1.17
N ILE A 68 -7.98 -5.34 1.01
CA ILE A 68 -8.52 -6.68 1.31
C ILE A 68 -7.89 -7.74 0.40
N LEU A 69 -7.83 -7.47 -0.91
CA LEU A 69 -7.24 -8.39 -1.89
C LEU A 69 -5.71 -8.48 -1.75
N SER A 70 -5.06 -7.49 -1.15
CA SER A 70 -3.60 -7.50 -0.91
C SER A 70 -3.22 -7.95 0.50
N HIS A 71 -4.19 -8.17 1.39
CA HIS A 71 -3.95 -8.51 2.78
C HIS A 71 -3.20 -9.85 2.88
N ARG A 72 -1.95 -9.79 3.38
CA ARG A 72 -1.03 -10.94 3.53
C ARG A 72 -0.75 -11.64 2.19
N PHE A 73 -0.61 -10.86 1.11
CA PHE A 73 -0.20 -11.37 -0.21
C PHE A 73 1.29 -11.76 -0.20
N LYS A 74 1.60 -12.96 -0.70
CA LYS A 74 2.95 -13.50 -0.79
C LYS A 74 3.76 -12.72 -1.82
N GLY A 75 4.92 -12.23 -1.42
CA GLY A 75 5.80 -11.42 -2.28
C GLY A 75 5.66 -9.91 -2.09
N ASN A 76 4.73 -9.44 -1.25
CA ASN A 76 4.62 -8.03 -0.86
C ASN A 76 5.53 -7.68 0.35
N ALA A 77 6.26 -8.65 0.88
CA ALA A 77 7.21 -8.44 1.98
C ALA A 77 8.51 -7.85 1.44
N ALA A 78 8.64 -6.52 1.53
CA ALA A 78 9.90 -5.79 1.44
C ALA A 78 10.82 -6.15 2.63
N GLY A 79 11.26 -7.41 2.70
CA GLY A 79 12.34 -7.83 3.56
C GLY A 79 13.70 -7.39 2.99
N PRO A 80 14.71 -7.19 3.84
CA PRO A 80 16.06 -6.84 3.40
C PRO A 80 16.65 -8.05 2.65
N GLY A 81 16.61 -8.01 1.32
CA GLY A 81 17.03 -9.12 0.47
C GLY A 81 16.36 -9.14 -0.91
N SER A 82 15.24 -8.44 -1.11
CA SER A 82 14.57 -8.35 -2.42
C SER A 82 15.09 -7.16 -3.26
N TRP A 83 16.42 -7.04 -3.40
CA TRP A 83 17.04 -6.03 -4.29
C TRP A 83 17.23 -6.51 -5.74
N PHE A 84 16.85 -7.76 -6.05
CA PHE A 84 16.99 -8.36 -7.40
C PHE A 84 15.65 -8.67 -8.10
N SER A 85 14.51 -8.31 -7.53
CA SER A 85 13.22 -8.50 -8.19
C SER A 85 12.98 -7.36 -9.19
N HIS A 86 13.67 -7.42 -10.32
CA HIS A 86 13.37 -6.63 -11.54
C HIS A 86 12.13 -7.19 -12.29
N ASP A 87 11.46 -8.21 -11.72
CA ASP A 87 10.12 -8.63 -12.14
C ASP A 87 9.10 -7.86 -11.28
N GLY A 88 8.22 -7.11 -11.94
CA GLY A 88 7.32 -6.15 -11.30
C GLY A 88 6.61 -6.74 -10.09
N GLN A 89 6.62 -5.99 -8.97
CA GLN A 89 6.01 -6.38 -7.69
C GLN A 89 4.68 -7.12 -7.91
N ARG A 90 4.67 -8.44 -7.65
CA ARG A 90 3.48 -9.27 -7.78
C ARG A 90 2.36 -8.64 -6.98
N SER A 91 1.18 -8.53 -7.57
CA SER A 91 0.02 -7.91 -6.94
C SER A 91 -1.17 -8.85 -6.95
N PHE A 92 -2.26 -8.46 -6.28
CA PHE A 92 -3.51 -9.23 -6.30
C PHE A 92 -4.02 -9.50 -7.74
N TRP A 93 -3.63 -8.67 -8.72
CA TRP A 93 -3.94 -8.91 -10.13
C TRP A 93 -3.40 -10.25 -10.62
N ASP A 94 -2.19 -10.63 -10.25
CA ASP A 94 -1.58 -11.90 -10.69
C ASP A 94 -2.37 -13.11 -10.18
N TYR A 95 -2.94 -12.99 -8.98
CA TYR A 95 -3.86 -13.98 -8.43
C TYR A 95 -5.18 -14.01 -9.22
N ILE A 96 -5.82 -12.85 -9.44
CA ILE A 96 -7.08 -12.75 -10.18
C ILE A 96 -6.94 -13.30 -11.59
N ARG A 97 -5.89 -12.89 -12.32
CA ARG A 97 -5.56 -13.36 -13.66
C ARG A 97 -5.57 -14.89 -13.76
N LEU A 98 -4.98 -15.57 -12.77
CA LEU A 98 -4.88 -17.03 -12.76
C LEU A 98 -6.17 -17.70 -12.27
N ALA A 99 -6.73 -17.23 -11.16
CA ALA A 99 -7.87 -17.87 -10.50
C ALA A 99 -9.19 -17.66 -11.27
N CYS A 100 -9.32 -16.53 -11.98
CA CYS A 100 -10.53 -16.17 -12.72
C CYS A 100 -10.49 -16.53 -14.20
N ARG A 101 -9.43 -17.19 -14.70
CA ARG A 101 -9.29 -17.52 -16.14
C ARG A 101 -10.45 -18.35 -16.70
N LYS A 102 -11.13 -19.11 -15.85
CA LYS A 102 -12.27 -19.97 -16.21
C LYS A 102 -13.63 -19.27 -16.12
N VAL A 103 -13.68 -18.01 -15.68
CA VAL A 103 -14.92 -17.23 -15.69
C VAL A 103 -15.33 -17.01 -17.16
N PRO A 104 -16.57 -17.36 -17.56
CA PRO A 104 -17.01 -17.21 -18.94
C PRO A 104 -17.05 -15.72 -19.33
N ASN A 105 -16.68 -15.40 -20.57
CA ASN A 105 -16.65 -14.01 -21.09
C ASN A 105 -15.93 -13.04 -20.13
N ASN A 106 -14.77 -13.43 -19.61
CA ASN A 106 -14.04 -12.58 -18.68
C ASN A 106 -13.28 -11.46 -19.40
N CYS A 107 -13.03 -10.37 -18.67
CA CYS A 107 -12.29 -9.22 -19.17
C CYS A 107 -10.75 -9.33 -19.03
N ILE A 108 -10.21 -10.47 -18.59
CA ILE A 108 -8.79 -10.60 -18.22
C ILE A 108 -7.87 -10.33 -19.41
N ALA A 109 -8.15 -10.95 -20.57
CA ALA A 109 -7.37 -10.73 -21.79
C ALA A 109 -7.45 -9.27 -22.26
N SER A 110 -8.62 -8.64 -22.14
CA SER A 110 -8.82 -7.23 -22.47
C SER A 110 -7.95 -6.33 -21.58
N ILE A 111 -7.92 -6.57 -20.27
CA ILE A 111 -7.05 -5.83 -19.32
C ILE A 111 -5.57 -6.07 -19.61
N GLU A 112 -5.18 -7.28 -19.98
CA GLU A 112 -3.78 -7.61 -20.28
C GLU A 112 -3.21 -6.81 -21.46
N ASN A 113 -4.06 -6.51 -22.44
CA ASN A 113 -3.70 -5.86 -23.70
C ASN A 113 -3.85 -4.33 -23.69
N ILE A 114 -4.14 -3.70 -22.54
CA ILE A 114 -4.23 -2.24 -22.47
C ILE A 114 -2.81 -1.63 -22.52
N GLU A 115 -2.48 -0.97 -23.63
CA GLU A 115 -1.13 -0.43 -23.92
C GLU A 115 -0.63 0.61 -22.89
N ASN A 116 -1.55 1.36 -22.27
CA ASN A 116 -1.23 2.43 -21.31
C ASN A 116 -1.17 1.94 -19.85
N ILE A 117 -1.34 0.64 -19.59
CA ILE A 117 -1.43 0.06 -18.24
C ILE A 117 -0.43 -1.09 -18.12
N ASN A 118 0.78 -0.76 -17.66
CA ASN A 118 1.92 -1.69 -17.74
C ASN A 118 2.27 -2.38 -16.42
N THR A 119 1.80 -1.90 -15.27
CA THR A 119 2.11 -2.51 -13.97
C THR A 119 1.04 -3.51 -13.52
N SER A 120 1.43 -4.54 -12.77
CA SER A 120 0.47 -5.53 -12.22
C SER A 120 -0.61 -4.84 -11.36
N ARG A 121 -0.22 -3.88 -10.52
CA ARG A 121 -1.15 -3.09 -9.70
C ARG A 121 -2.12 -2.25 -10.55
N ALA A 122 -1.61 -1.61 -11.59
CA ALA A 122 -2.42 -0.83 -12.53
C ALA A 122 -3.49 -1.70 -13.21
N LYS A 123 -3.10 -2.89 -13.65
CA LYS A 123 -4.03 -3.88 -14.22
C LYS A 123 -5.07 -4.35 -13.20
N GLY A 124 -4.68 -4.56 -11.95
CA GLY A 124 -5.62 -4.87 -10.86
C GLY A 124 -6.67 -3.79 -10.65
N ARG A 125 -6.27 -2.52 -10.67
CA ARG A 125 -7.19 -1.37 -10.54
C ARG A 125 -8.11 -1.20 -11.74
N ALA A 126 -7.61 -1.46 -12.95
CA ALA A 126 -8.41 -1.46 -14.16
C ALA A 126 -9.44 -2.60 -14.14
N TRP A 127 -9.03 -3.78 -13.69
CA TRP A 127 -9.93 -4.92 -13.54
C TRP A 127 -11.06 -4.66 -12.56
N VAL A 128 -10.79 -4.04 -11.39
CA VAL A 128 -11.86 -3.69 -10.43
C VAL A 128 -12.93 -2.83 -11.11
N ARG A 129 -12.52 -1.81 -11.87
CA ARG A 129 -13.43 -0.93 -12.61
C ARG A 129 -14.25 -1.68 -13.65
N VAL A 130 -13.59 -2.48 -14.49
CA VAL A 130 -14.29 -3.24 -15.54
C VAL A 130 -15.24 -4.28 -14.93
N ALA A 131 -14.82 -5.00 -13.90
CA ALA A 131 -15.66 -5.99 -13.23
C ALA A 131 -16.89 -5.37 -12.55
N LEU A 132 -16.79 -4.13 -12.05
CA LEU A 132 -17.92 -3.36 -11.52
C LEU A 132 -18.86 -2.87 -12.62
N MET A 133 -18.34 -2.33 -13.72
CA MET A 133 -19.15 -1.93 -14.88
C MET A 133 -19.87 -3.12 -15.52
N GLU A 134 -19.23 -4.30 -15.56
CA GLU A 134 -19.86 -5.54 -15.99
C GLU A 134 -20.86 -6.11 -14.98
N LYS A 135 -20.95 -5.54 -13.76
CA LYS A 135 -21.78 -6.02 -12.64
C LYS A 135 -21.44 -7.43 -12.15
N ARG A 136 -20.17 -7.84 -12.31
CA ARG A 136 -19.69 -9.22 -12.10
C ARG A 136 -18.59 -9.36 -11.05
N LEU A 137 -18.24 -8.30 -10.34
CA LEU A 137 -17.16 -8.33 -9.35
C LEU A 137 -17.34 -9.47 -8.31
N SER A 138 -18.55 -9.69 -7.79
CA SER A 138 -18.83 -10.77 -6.84
C SER A 138 -18.63 -12.17 -7.45
N GLU A 139 -19.04 -12.37 -8.71
CA GLU A 139 -18.85 -13.64 -9.45
C GLU A 139 -17.36 -13.97 -9.61
N TYR A 140 -16.54 -12.98 -9.97
CA TYR A 140 -15.10 -13.16 -10.08
C TYR A 140 -14.48 -13.57 -8.74
N ILE A 141 -14.79 -12.84 -7.66
CA ILE A 141 -14.23 -13.15 -6.33
C ILE A 141 -14.70 -14.53 -5.85
N ALA A 142 -15.99 -14.85 -6.01
CA ALA A 142 -16.52 -16.17 -5.67
C ALA A 142 -15.82 -17.29 -6.45
N THR A 143 -15.57 -17.09 -7.75
CA THR A 143 -14.86 -18.06 -8.58
C THR A 143 -13.41 -18.23 -8.16
N ALA A 144 -12.72 -17.13 -7.87
CA ALA A 144 -11.34 -17.17 -7.40
C ALA A 144 -11.20 -17.97 -6.10
N LEU A 145 -12.13 -17.75 -5.14
CA LEU A 145 -12.14 -18.44 -3.85
C LEU A 145 -12.43 -19.95 -3.95
N ARG A 146 -13.08 -20.40 -5.03
CA ARG A 146 -13.27 -21.85 -5.29
C ARG A 146 -11.96 -22.55 -5.67
N ASP A 147 -11.01 -21.86 -6.32
CA ASP A 147 -9.68 -22.40 -6.60
C ASP A 147 -8.74 -22.24 -5.39
N THR A 148 -9.08 -22.96 -4.31
CA THR A 148 -8.35 -22.91 -3.03
C THR A 148 -6.86 -23.22 -3.18
N ARG A 149 -6.48 -24.06 -4.15
CA ARG A 149 -5.09 -24.38 -4.45
C ARG A 149 -4.35 -23.15 -4.96
N THR A 150 -4.94 -22.41 -5.88
CA THR A 150 -4.37 -21.16 -6.38
C THR A 150 -4.37 -20.09 -5.30
N THR A 151 -5.46 -19.88 -4.56
CA THR A 151 -5.50 -18.90 -3.46
C THR A 151 -4.38 -19.15 -2.43
N ARG A 152 -4.17 -20.41 -2.00
CA ARG A 152 -3.09 -20.74 -1.04
C ARG A 152 -1.67 -20.50 -1.59
N ARG A 153 -1.48 -20.48 -2.91
CA ARG A 153 -0.18 -20.14 -3.52
C ARG A 153 0.14 -18.65 -3.41
N PHE A 154 -0.87 -17.78 -3.40
CA PHE A 154 -0.71 -16.33 -3.40
C PHE A 154 -0.85 -15.67 -2.02
N TYR A 155 -1.47 -16.32 -1.04
CA TYR A 155 -1.71 -15.73 0.28
C TYR A 155 -1.01 -16.49 1.42
N ASP A 156 -0.51 -15.74 2.40
CA ASP A 156 0.02 -16.28 3.66
C ASP A 156 -1.10 -16.66 4.63
N ASP A 157 -0.79 -17.53 5.59
CA ASP A 157 -1.77 -17.99 6.55
C ASP A 157 -2.40 -16.83 7.34
N GLY A 158 -3.70 -16.88 7.58
CA GLY A 158 -4.43 -15.79 8.23
C GLY A 158 -4.75 -14.60 7.33
N ALA A 159 -4.50 -14.68 6.01
CA ALA A 159 -5.04 -13.74 5.03
C ALA A 159 -6.57 -13.76 5.00
N ILE A 160 -7.19 -12.61 4.69
CA ILE A 160 -8.65 -12.51 4.51
C ILE A 160 -9.16 -13.54 3.50
N MET A 161 -8.47 -13.65 2.35
CA MET A 161 -8.84 -14.56 1.26
C MET A 161 -8.75 -16.06 1.62
N LEU A 162 -8.21 -16.41 2.79
CA LEU A 162 -8.08 -17.79 3.29
C LEU A 162 -8.94 -18.05 4.54
N ARG A 163 -9.90 -17.17 4.86
CA ARG A 163 -10.74 -17.23 6.06
C ARG A 163 -12.20 -16.90 5.76
N GLU A 164 -13.06 -17.03 6.76
CA GLU A 164 -14.52 -16.82 6.67
C GLU A 164 -14.90 -15.41 6.21
N GLU A 165 -14.04 -14.43 6.49
CA GLU A 165 -14.17 -13.05 6.03
C GLU A 165 -14.30 -12.93 4.50
N ALA A 166 -13.70 -13.85 3.72
CA ALA A 166 -13.82 -13.86 2.26
C ALA A 166 -15.25 -14.18 1.77
N THR A 167 -15.97 -15.03 2.50
CA THR A 167 -17.38 -15.33 2.21
C THR A 167 -18.25 -14.12 2.51
N VAL A 168 -17.99 -13.44 3.64
CA VAL A 168 -18.68 -12.19 3.99
C VAL A 168 -18.41 -11.11 2.93
N LEU A 169 -17.16 -10.94 2.50
CA LEU A 169 -16.79 -10.04 1.40
C LEU A 169 -17.62 -10.33 0.15
N THR A 170 -17.67 -11.59 -0.28
CA THR A 170 -18.42 -11.98 -1.48
C THR A 170 -19.90 -11.60 -1.36
N GLY A 171 -20.52 -11.84 -0.20
CA GLY A 171 -21.91 -11.44 0.08
C GLY A 171 -22.14 -9.93 0.00
N MET A 172 -21.20 -9.13 0.52
CA MET A 172 -21.28 -7.66 0.42
C MET A 172 -21.17 -7.19 -1.04
N LEU A 173 -20.30 -7.81 -1.83
CA LEU A 173 -20.07 -7.43 -3.23
C LEU A 173 -21.27 -7.74 -4.14
N ILE A 174 -22.18 -8.64 -3.75
CA ILE A 174 -23.40 -8.93 -4.53
C ILE A 174 -24.27 -7.68 -4.63
N GLY A 175 -24.42 -6.89 -3.57
CA GLY A 175 -25.25 -5.69 -3.59
C GLY A 175 -24.81 -4.66 -4.65
N LEU A 176 -23.51 -4.61 -4.94
CA LEU A 176 -22.95 -3.65 -5.91
C LEU A 176 -23.42 -3.90 -7.35
N SER A 177 -23.98 -5.07 -7.69
CA SER A 177 -24.53 -5.30 -9.03
C SER A 177 -25.78 -4.47 -9.32
N ALA A 178 -26.43 -3.91 -8.29
CA ALA A 178 -27.56 -3.00 -8.44
C ALA A 178 -27.14 -1.58 -8.87
N ILE A 179 -25.86 -1.24 -8.73
CA ILE A 179 -25.33 0.09 -9.03
C ILE A 179 -24.85 0.13 -10.48
N ASP A 180 -25.15 1.23 -11.17
CA ASP A 180 -24.56 1.53 -12.47
C ASP A 180 -23.25 2.30 -12.27
N PHE A 181 -22.17 1.78 -12.83
CA PHE A 181 -20.85 2.40 -12.80
C PHE A 181 -20.43 2.86 -14.19
N SER A 182 -19.75 4.00 -14.26
CA SER A 182 -19.24 4.57 -15.51
C SER A 182 -17.82 5.08 -15.32
N PHE A 183 -16.82 4.25 -15.63
CA PHE A 183 -15.41 4.57 -15.41
C PHE A 183 -14.66 4.89 -16.70
N CYS A 184 -13.67 5.78 -16.56
CA CYS A 184 -12.72 6.09 -17.62
C CYS A 184 -11.41 5.37 -17.33
N LEU A 185 -11.04 4.39 -18.17
CA LEU A 185 -9.76 3.69 -18.05
C LEU A 185 -8.57 4.52 -18.59
N LYS A 186 -8.50 5.80 -18.21
CA LYS A 186 -7.46 6.76 -18.63
C LYS A 186 -6.96 7.53 -17.42
N GLY A 187 -5.67 7.88 -17.42
CA GLY A 187 -5.08 8.81 -16.46
C GLY A 187 -4.33 8.17 -15.28
N GLU A 188 -3.80 9.02 -14.41
CA GLU A 188 -2.85 8.69 -13.35
C GLU A 188 -3.44 7.80 -12.23
N VAL A 189 -4.77 7.76 -12.10
CA VAL A 189 -5.49 6.95 -11.09
C VAL A 189 -5.13 5.46 -11.20
N LEU A 190 -4.79 5.02 -12.42
CA LEU A 190 -4.41 3.65 -12.72
C LEU A 190 -2.91 3.39 -12.64
N ASP A 191 -2.04 4.38 -12.47
CA ASP A 191 -0.59 4.19 -12.68
C ASP A 191 0.07 3.19 -11.72
N GLY A 192 -0.60 2.90 -10.59
CA GLY A 192 -0.17 1.94 -9.59
C GLY A 192 1.11 2.35 -8.87
N LYS A 193 1.59 3.59 -9.02
CA LYS A 193 2.79 4.11 -8.34
C LYS A 193 2.49 4.39 -6.87
N ILE A 194 1.32 4.98 -6.60
CA ILE A 194 0.84 5.29 -5.25
C ILE A 194 -0.01 4.12 -4.73
N GLY A 195 0.31 3.62 -3.54
CA GLY A 195 -0.51 2.60 -2.87
C GLY A 195 -1.90 3.12 -2.51
N ALA A 196 -2.91 2.25 -2.52
CA ALA A 196 -4.25 2.63 -2.09
C ALA A 196 -4.23 3.20 -0.66
N VAL A 197 -4.90 4.33 -0.44
CA VAL A 197 -5.07 4.93 0.89
C VAL A 197 -6.55 4.90 1.24
N ILE A 198 -6.87 4.34 2.41
CA ILE A 198 -8.24 4.30 2.93
C ILE A 198 -8.46 5.55 3.77
N ASP A 199 -9.51 6.31 3.45
CA ASP A 199 -10.02 7.34 4.35
C ASP A 199 -10.99 6.72 5.35
N TYR A 200 -10.57 6.65 6.61
CA TYR A 200 -11.40 6.11 7.69
C TYR A 200 -12.38 7.14 8.25
N THR A 201 -12.24 8.43 7.93
CA THR A 201 -13.01 9.53 8.53
C THR A 201 -14.52 9.34 8.45
N PRO A 202 -15.11 8.91 7.31
CA PRO A 202 -16.55 8.68 7.20
C PRO A 202 -17.06 7.59 8.15
N TYR A 203 -16.24 6.56 8.40
CA TYR A 203 -16.61 5.38 9.19
C TYR A 203 -16.39 5.56 10.69
N LEU A 204 -15.51 6.49 11.06
CA LEU A 204 -15.36 6.88 12.46
C LEU A 204 -16.63 7.60 12.93
N LYS A 205 -17.25 8.44 12.10
CA LYS A 205 -18.46 9.20 12.46
C LYS A 205 -19.72 8.34 12.55
N PHE A 206 -19.72 7.11 12.02
CA PHE A 206 -20.89 6.25 11.94
C PHE A 206 -20.90 5.13 12.99
N THR A 207 -21.08 5.50 14.26
CA THR A 207 -21.51 4.61 15.34
C THR A 207 -22.94 4.91 15.81
N GLN A 208 -23.77 5.48 14.93
CA GLN A 208 -25.14 5.88 15.27
C GLN A 208 -26.21 4.81 14.98
N SER A 209 -25.83 3.62 14.48
CA SER A 209 -26.75 2.47 14.34
C SER A 209 -26.27 1.26 15.18
N TYR A 210 -26.37 1.37 16.50
CA TYR A 210 -26.19 0.24 17.43
C TYR A 210 -27.53 -0.42 17.82
N ASP A 211 -28.50 -0.50 16.90
CA ASP A 211 -29.70 -1.32 17.13
C ASP A 211 -29.38 -2.80 17.31
N TYR A 212 -28.22 -3.28 16.83
CA TYR A 212 -27.84 -4.70 16.93
C TYR A 212 -27.39 -5.18 18.31
N LEU A 213 -27.28 -4.32 19.32
CA LEU A 213 -26.98 -4.75 20.70
C LEU A 213 -28.18 -4.56 21.65
N SER A 214 -29.28 -3.95 21.20
CA SER A 214 -30.49 -3.76 22.02
C SER A 214 -31.44 -4.96 21.95
N ASP A 215 -31.45 -5.70 20.83
CA ASP A 215 -32.40 -6.79 20.59
C ASP A 215 -32.20 -8.04 21.49
N GLU A 216 -31.02 -8.23 22.08
CA GLU A 216 -30.79 -9.37 22.99
C GLU A 216 -31.28 -9.12 24.43
N GLU A 217 -31.51 -7.86 24.81
CA GLU A 217 -31.97 -7.50 26.17
C GLU A 217 -33.51 -7.39 26.25
N ASP A 218 -34.17 -7.00 25.16
CA ASP A 218 -35.65 -6.95 25.09
C ASP A 218 -36.33 -8.33 24.96
N ARG A 219 -35.57 -9.38 24.62
CA ARG A 219 -36.10 -10.77 24.56
C ARG A 219 -36.20 -11.46 25.92
N ARG A 220 -35.68 -10.86 27.00
CA ARG A 220 -35.75 -11.44 28.36
C ARG A 220 -36.95 -10.96 29.19
N SER A 221 -37.81 -10.12 28.62
CA SER A 221 -38.94 -9.50 29.34
C SER A 221 -40.30 -10.13 29.02
N LEU A 222 -40.34 -11.27 28.31
CA LEU A 222 -41.59 -11.92 27.85
C LEU A 222 -41.91 -13.25 28.55
N ASP A 223 -41.39 -13.48 29.76
CA ASP A 223 -41.83 -14.62 30.59
C ASP A 223 -42.52 -14.14 31.87
N SER A 224 -43.79 -13.77 31.75
CA SER A 224 -44.74 -13.85 32.84
C SER A 224 -46.09 -14.35 32.31
N SER A 225 -46.32 -15.63 32.58
CA SER A 225 -47.49 -16.42 32.17
C SER A 225 -48.76 -16.11 32.99
N THR A 226 -49.89 -16.16 32.27
CA THR A 226 -51.25 -16.60 32.64
C THR A 226 -52.01 -15.99 33.84
N SER A 227 -53.15 -15.36 33.54
CA SER A 227 -54.46 -15.79 34.07
C SER A 227 -55.62 -15.13 33.31
N ASP A 228 -56.55 -15.97 32.88
CA ASP A 228 -57.87 -15.71 32.31
C ASP A 228 -58.82 -15.15 33.40
N ASP A 229 -59.50 -14.01 33.15
CA ASP A 229 -60.92 -13.79 33.49
C ASP A 229 -61.41 -12.42 32.96
N SER A 230 -62.71 -12.32 32.72
CA SER A 230 -63.42 -11.28 31.96
C SER A 230 -63.98 -10.14 32.83
N ILE A 231 -64.35 -9.02 32.18
CA ILE A 231 -65.34 -7.94 32.53
C ILE A 231 -64.76 -6.50 32.72
N PRO A 232 -65.46 -5.43 32.24
CA PRO A 232 -64.87 -4.21 31.71
C PRO A 232 -65.05 -2.94 32.59
N GLU A 233 -64.35 -1.88 32.14
CA GLU A 233 -64.48 -0.45 32.50
C GLU A 233 -64.11 -0.02 33.94
N HIS A 234 -62.89 0.50 34.08
CA HIS A 234 -62.62 1.65 34.94
C HIS A 234 -61.53 2.54 34.30
N PRO A 235 -61.74 3.87 34.15
CA PRO A 235 -60.75 4.78 33.61
C PRO A 235 -59.78 5.20 34.71
N TYR A 236 -58.91 4.29 35.14
CA TYR A 236 -57.71 4.66 35.86
C TYR A 236 -56.54 4.00 35.14
N ILE A 237 -55.93 4.76 34.24
CA ILE A 237 -54.59 4.49 33.73
C ILE A 237 -53.65 4.71 34.93
N PRO A 238 -52.95 3.69 35.47
CA PRO A 238 -51.82 3.96 36.35
C PRO A 238 -50.83 4.80 35.57
N LEU A 239 -50.56 6.00 36.09
CA LEU A 239 -49.61 6.95 35.53
C LEU A 239 -48.17 6.42 35.73
N VAL A 240 -47.84 5.29 35.09
CA VAL A 240 -46.46 4.79 34.98
C VAL A 240 -46.00 5.01 33.55
N THR A 241 -46.03 6.27 33.10
CA THR A 241 -45.64 6.62 31.73
C THR A 241 -45.03 8.01 31.68
N ASP A 242 -43.86 8.19 32.29
CA ASP A 242 -42.83 9.06 31.71
C ASP A 242 -41.45 8.85 32.35
N GLU A 243 -41.37 8.54 33.65
CA GLU A 243 -40.08 8.44 34.37
C GLU A 243 -39.18 7.29 33.92
N GLU A 244 -39.71 6.09 33.68
CA GLU A 244 -38.90 4.97 33.15
C GLU A 244 -38.49 5.21 31.70
N SER A 245 -39.35 5.85 30.90
CA SER A 245 -39.06 6.24 29.52
C SER A 245 -37.95 7.30 29.47
N TRP A 246 -38.02 8.31 30.34
CA TRP A 246 -36.99 9.34 30.49
C TRP A 246 -35.70 8.80 31.08
N SER A 247 -35.77 7.90 32.07
CA SER A 247 -34.60 7.23 32.65
C SER A 247 -33.88 6.36 31.61
N ASN A 248 -34.63 5.66 30.75
CA ASN A 248 -34.07 4.90 29.64
C ASN A 248 -33.46 5.80 28.56
N LYS A 249 -34.14 6.90 28.20
CA LYS A 249 -33.59 7.91 27.27
C LYS A 249 -32.33 8.57 27.83
N CYS A 250 -32.31 8.89 29.12
CA CYS A 250 -31.18 9.49 29.82
C CYS A 250 -29.99 8.52 29.85
N ARG A 251 -30.21 7.25 30.22
CA ARG A 251 -29.19 6.20 30.16
C ARG A 251 -28.63 6.01 28.75
N LYS A 252 -29.49 5.98 27.72
CA LYS A 252 -29.09 5.90 26.31
C LYS A 252 -28.25 7.12 25.90
N LEU A 253 -28.63 8.33 26.34
CA LEU A 253 -27.88 9.55 26.06
C LEU A 253 -26.52 9.57 26.78
N GLU A 254 -26.47 9.11 28.02
CA GLU A 254 -25.24 9.01 28.81
C GLU A 254 -24.26 8.01 28.18
N GLN A 255 -24.74 6.84 27.74
CA GLN A 255 -23.95 5.88 26.98
C GLN A 255 -23.43 6.48 25.68
N LYS A 256 -24.28 7.19 24.92
CA LYS A 256 -23.88 7.91 23.70
C LYS A 256 -22.78 8.93 23.99
N PHE A 257 -22.92 9.71 25.06
CA PHE A 257 -21.93 10.70 25.47
C PHE A 257 -20.59 10.04 25.81
N LYS A 258 -20.59 8.94 26.57
CA LYS A 258 -19.37 8.19 26.91
C LYS A 258 -18.62 7.68 25.68
N ILE A 259 -19.35 7.15 24.70
CA ILE A 259 -18.77 6.66 23.44
C ILE A 259 -18.19 7.82 22.64
N VAL A 260 -18.94 8.91 22.46
CA VAL A 260 -18.49 10.10 21.72
C VAL A 260 -17.27 10.73 22.40
N TYR A 261 -17.25 10.77 23.72
CA TYR A 261 -16.11 11.28 24.48
C TYR A 261 -14.86 10.42 24.30
N ALA A 262 -14.99 9.09 24.39
CA ALA A 262 -13.88 8.17 24.12
C ALA A 262 -13.37 8.28 22.67
N GLN A 263 -14.29 8.41 21.71
CA GLN A 263 -13.96 8.63 20.31
C GLN A 263 -13.21 9.95 20.09
N LYS A 264 -13.67 11.04 20.73
CA LYS A 264 -13.00 12.33 20.69
C LYS A 264 -11.56 12.19 21.17
N GLY A 265 -11.35 11.57 22.33
CA GLY A 265 -10.00 11.35 22.88
C GLY A 265 -9.11 10.51 21.95
N TYR A 266 -9.67 9.47 21.32
CA TYR A 266 -8.96 8.68 20.32
C TYR A 266 -8.53 9.52 19.10
N LEU A 267 -9.41 10.37 18.59
CA LEU A 267 -9.10 11.25 17.46
C LEU A 267 -8.04 12.29 17.82
N GLU A 268 -8.11 12.89 19.01
CA GLU A 268 -7.10 13.84 19.50
C GLU A 268 -5.72 13.17 19.60
N GLU A 269 -5.64 11.95 20.15
CA GLU A 269 -4.38 11.19 20.19
C GLU A 269 -3.89 10.78 18.79
N LEU A 270 -4.80 10.42 17.89
CA LEU A 270 -4.45 10.09 16.51
C LEU A 270 -3.86 11.30 15.78
N VAL A 271 -4.45 12.48 15.94
CA VAL A 271 -3.93 13.74 15.39
C VAL A 271 -2.54 14.03 15.95
N ARG A 272 -2.36 13.94 17.28
CA ARG A 272 -1.07 14.14 17.94
C ARG A 272 0.00 13.17 17.43
N LEU A 273 -0.36 11.90 17.22
CA LEU A 273 0.53 10.90 16.65
C LEU A 273 0.92 11.25 15.20
N ARG A 274 -0.04 11.68 14.38
CA ARG A 274 0.20 12.08 12.98
C ARG A 274 1.08 13.31 12.89
N GLU A 275 0.86 14.32 13.72
CA GLU A 275 1.72 15.50 13.81
C GLU A 275 3.16 15.12 14.20
N SER A 276 3.33 14.21 15.16
CA SER A 276 4.65 13.70 15.53
C SER A 276 5.33 12.95 14.39
N GLN A 277 4.60 12.08 13.68
CA GLN A 277 5.13 11.36 12.52
C GLN A 277 5.53 12.30 11.39
N LEU A 278 4.69 13.30 11.10
CA LEU A 278 4.95 14.32 10.10
C LEU A 278 6.22 15.09 10.44
N LYS A 279 6.37 15.53 11.69
CA LYS A 279 7.59 16.21 12.16
C LYS A 279 8.84 15.34 12.01
N ASN A 280 8.75 14.05 12.31
CA ASN A 280 9.87 13.12 12.14
C ASN A 280 10.23 12.89 10.66
N LEU A 281 9.22 12.83 9.78
CA LEU A 281 9.46 12.71 8.34
C LEU A 281 10.04 14.00 7.76
N GLU A 282 9.62 15.17 8.25
CA GLU A 282 10.21 16.45 7.86
C GLU A 282 11.68 16.57 8.24
N THR A 283 12.06 16.13 9.46
CA THR A 283 13.46 16.15 9.88
C THR A 283 14.31 15.19 9.05
N GLU A 284 13.80 13.99 8.78
CA GLU A 284 14.47 13.01 7.94
C GLU A 284 14.62 13.49 6.48
N ASN A 285 13.57 14.11 5.92
CA ASN A 285 13.61 14.65 4.57
C ASN A 285 14.63 15.79 4.46
N LYS A 286 14.72 16.67 5.47
CA LYS A 286 15.78 17.68 5.57
C LYS A 286 17.18 17.04 5.62
N ARG A 287 17.35 15.99 6.42
CA ARG A 287 18.62 15.24 6.51
C ARG A 287 19.02 14.60 5.18
N LEU A 288 18.06 13.97 4.48
CA LEU A 288 18.30 13.36 3.18
C LEU A 288 18.61 14.40 2.10
N SER A 289 17.91 15.53 2.11
CA SER A 289 18.18 16.66 1.20
C SER A 289 19.59 17.20 1.38
N LEU A 290 20.03 17.39 2.63
CA LEU A 290 21.42 17.80 2.93
C LEU A 290 22.42 16.75 2.44
N ARG A 291 22.14 15.47 2.66
CA ARG A 291 23.04 14.39 2.21
C ARG A 291 23.14 14.30 0.69
N LEU A 292 22.04 14.56 -0.02
CA LEU A 292 22.01 14.59 -1.48
C LEU A 292 22.89 15.73 -2.01
N GLU A 293 22.80 16.91 -1.39
CA GLU A 293 23.62 18.08 -1.74
C GLU A 293 25.11 17.82 -1.48
N GLU A 294 25.47 17.22 -0.34
CA GLU A 294 26.86 16.81 -0.04
C GLU A 294 27.42 15.87 -1.11
N VAL A 295 26.66 14.84 -1.49
CA VAL A 295 27.08 13.86 -2.51
C VAL A 295 27.21 14.52 -3.89
N LEU A 296 26.31 15.45 -4.23
CA LEU A 296 26.37 16.20 -5.48
C LEU A 296 27.63 17.08 -5.54
N GLN A 297 27.94 17.80 -4.46
CA GLN A 297 29.14 18.63 -4.36
C GLN A 297 30.41 17.78 -4.44
N GLN A 298 30.45 16.66 -3.74
CA GLN A 298 31.57 15.72 -3.81
C GLN A 298 31.76 15.19 -5.25
N SER A 299 30.68 14.77 -5.91
CA SER A 299 30.74 14.29 -7.31
C SER A 299 31.22 15.38 -8.28
N GLN A 300 30.81 16.64 -8.08
CA GLN A 300 31.31 17.76 -8.88
C GLN A 300 32.79 18.04 -8.65
N GLN A 301 33.26 17.91 -7.41
CA GLN A 301 34.67 18.10 -7.06
C GLN A 301 35.54 16.99 -7.68
N GLU A 302 35.14 15.72 -7.50
CA GLU A 302 35.79 14.56 -8.13
C GLU A 302 35.84 14.71 -9.67
N LYS A 303 34.76 15.19 -10.28
CA LYS A 303 34.73 15.48 -11.72
C LYS A 303 35.78 16.52 -12.13
N LYS A 304 35.91 17.63 -11.39
CA LYS A 304 36.91 18.67 -11.69
C LYS A 304 38.34 18.17 -11.52
N GLU A 305 38.59 17.36 -10.49
CA GLU A 305 39.91 16.74 -10.26
C GLU A 305 40.29 15.80 -11.41
N LEU A 306 39.34 14.95 -11.84
CA LEU A 306 39.54 14.08 -13.01
C LEU A 306 39.78 14.88 -14.30
N GLU A 307 39.04 15.96 -14.53
CA GLU A 307 39.27 16.86 -15.67
C GLU A 307 40.68 17.48 -15.62
N GLY A 308 41.16 17.88 -14.44
CA GLY A 308 42.52 18.39 -14.23
C GLY A 308 43.60 17.34 -14.55
N ILE A 309 43.45 16.12 -14.05
CA ILE A 309 44.36 15.00 -14.32
C ILE A 309 44.40 14.70 -15.82
N VAL A 310 43.24 14.70 -16.49
CA VAL A 310 43.16 14.49 -17.95
C VAL A 310 43.95 15.56 -18.71
N LEU A 311 43.83 16.83 -18.33
CA LEU A 311 44.59 17.93 -18.95
C LEU A 311 46.10 17.79 -18.75
N GLU A 312 46.53 17.42 -17.54
CA GLU A 312 47.96 17.20 -17.24
C GLU A 312 48.52 16.02 -18.04
N LEU A 313 47.80 14.90 -18.09
CA LEU A 313 48.19 13.74 -18.89
C LEU A 313 48.27 14.06 -20.38
N GLN A 314 47.30 14.81 -20.93
CA GLN A 314 47.33 15.28 -22.32
C GLN A 314 48.54 16.17 -22.60
N THR A 315 48.92 17.02 -21.64
CA THR A 315 50.08 17.91 -21.76
C THR A 315 51.38 17.12 -21.76
N ASN A 316 51.52 16.15 -20.85
CA ASN A 316 52.68 15.26 -20.77
C ASN A 316 52.86 14.42 -22.05
N LEU A 317 51.74 13.92 -22.62
CA LEU A 317 51.75 13.21 -23.90
C LEU A 317 52.27 14.09 -25.04
N ARG A 318 51.79 15.34 -25.17
CA ARG A 318 52.31 16.28 -26.19
C ARG A 318 53.79 16.58 -26.01
N PHE A 319 54.26 16.78 -24.79
CA PHE A 319 55.69 17.00 -24.52
C PHE A 319 56.53 15.78 -24.91
N GLN A 320 56.02 14.56 -24.68
CA GLN A 320 56.71 13.34 -25.06
C GLN A 320 56.76 13.15 -26.58
N GLU A 321 55.71 13.53 -27.30
CA GLU A 321 55.68 13.53 -28.78
C GLU A 321 56.68 14.53 -29.37
N LEU A 322 56.70 15.77 -28.87
CA LEU A 322 57.67 16.80 -29.26
C LEU A 322 59.12 16.41 -28.90
N GLY A 323 59.33 15.71 -27.78
CA GLY A 323 60.63 15.19 -27.39
C GLY A 323 61.15 14.10 -28.32
N LYS A 324 60.26 13.25 -28.85
CA LYS A 324 60.60 12.20 -29.82
C LYS A 324 60.95 12.79 -31.20
N GLU A 325 60.20 13.79 -31.68
CA GLU A 325 60.52 14.49 -32.94
C GLU A 325 61.89 15.17 -32.89
N ASN A 326 62.16 15.94 -31.82
CA ASN A 326 63.46 16.61 -31.62
C ASN A 326 64.64 15.64 -31.37
N GLY A 327 64.35 14.41 -30.93
CA GLY A 327 65.34 13.34 -30.78
C GLY A 327 65.71 12.73 -32.13
N PHE A 328 64.70 12.45 -32.96
CA PHE A 328 64.89 11.93 -34.33
C PHE A 328 65.72 12.87 -35.19
N GLU A 329 65.43 14.18 -35.14
CA GLU A 329 66.17 15.19 -35.89
C GLU A 329 67.65 15.31 -35.46
N ARG A 330 67.94 15.17 -34.16
CA ARG A 330 69.31 15.21 -33.64
C ARG A 330 70.13 13.98 -34.02
N ASP A 331 69.52 12.80 -34.06
CA ASP A 331 70.19 11.58 -34.45
C ASP A 331 70.45 11.52 -35.96
N ASP A 332 69.54 12.05 -36.79
CA ASP A 332 69.78 12.22 -38.24
C ASP A 332 70.90 13.23 -38.53
N LEU A 333 70.97 14.33 -37.76
CA LEU A 333 72.03 15.32 -37.92
C LEU A 333 73.40 14.77 -37.48
N LYS A 334 73.43 13.94 -36.43
CA LYS A 334 74.65 13.22 -36.02
C LYS A 334 75.09 12.23 -37.08
N LYS A 335 74.18 11.41 -37.64
CA LYS A 335 74.50 10.47 -38.73
C LYS A 335 75.09 11.18 -39.95
N LYS A 336 74.51 12.30 -40.38
CA LYS A 336 75.05 13.13 -41.48
C LYS A 336 76.46 13.66 -41.17
N LYS A 337 76.71 14.11 -39.94
CA LYS A 337 78.06 14.58 -39.54
C LYS A 337 79.09 13.45 -39.54
N THR A 338 78.76 12.26 -39.03
CA THR A 338 79.67 11.10 -39.08
C THR A 338 79.92 10.62 -40.51
N HIS A 339 78.91 10.66 -41.38
CA HIS A 339 79.07 10.28 -42.78
C HIS A 339 79.99 11.25 -43.54
N ASN A 340 79.82 12.55 -43.35
CA ASN A 340 80.73 13.57 -43.92
C ASN A 340 82.16 13.48 -43.36
N PHE A 341 82.32 13.11 -42.09
CA PHE A 341 83.64 12.91 -41.50
C PHE A 341 84.36 11.69 -42.09
N PHE A 342 83.62 10.63 -42.40
CA PHE A 342 84.16 9.43 -43.04
C PHE A 342 84.68 9.72 -44.46
N TYR A 343 83.92 10.47 -45.28
CA TYR A 343 84.37 10.89 -46.61
C TYR A 343 85.57 11.85 -46.59
N MET A 344 85.67 12.73 -45.58
CA MET A 344 86.86 13.57 -45.42
C MET A 344 88.11 12.76 -45.08
N LEU A 345 87.98 11.71 -44.27
CA LEU A 345 89.10 10.82 -43.91
C LEU A 345 89.54 9.95 -45.09
N GLU A 346 88.62 9.39 -45.87
CA GLU A 346 88.95 8.64 -47.09
C GLU A 346 89.63 9.53 -48.15
N GLY A 347 89.25 10.80 -48.25
CA GLY A 347 89.90 11.77 -49.15
C GLY A 347 91.33 12.15 -48.76
N ILE A 348 91.69 12.05 -47.47
CA ILE A 348 93.06 12.33 -46.97
C ILE A 348 93.99 11.11 -47.14
N GLN A 349 93.45 9.90 -47.24
CA GLN A 349 94.23 8.67 -47.48
C GLN A 349 94.57 8.39 -48.95
N GLN A 350 94.10 9.24 -49.89
CA GLN A 350 94.39 9.12 -51.33
C GLN A 350 95.38 10.19 -51.86
N LEU A 351 95.99 10.97 -50.97
CA LEU A 351 97.12 11.87 -51.24
C LEU A 351 98.38 11.31 -50.55
#